data_AF-A0AAW0XL84-F1
#
_entry.id   AF-A0AAW0XL84-F1
#
_cell.length_a   1.000
_cell.length_b   1.000
_cell.length_c   1.000
_cell.angle_alpha   90.00
_cell.angle_beta   90.00
_cell.angle_gamma   90.00
#
_symmetry.space_group_name_H-M   'P 1'
#
loop_
_entity.id
_entity.type
_entity.pdbx_description
1 polymer ?
#
loop_
_entity_poly.entity_id
_entity_poly.type
_entity_poly.pdbx_seq_one_letter_code
_entity_poly.pdbx_strand_id
1 'polypeptide(L)'
;EYGKGYPTFFISILGVGILTAFIGDVASHFGCTIGLKDTVTAIAFVALGTSVPDTFASKVAAQQDPYADASVGNVTGSNAVNVFLGIGIAWTMAAIFHNVKGNDFHVLPGNLAFSVTLFCVEALVAIALMMARRHRSIGGELGGPKISKIATTVFLIFLWIFYVLISTLEAYKIIPSLAD
;
A
#
# COMPACT_ATOMS: atom_id res chain seq x y z
N GLU A 1 -26.73 16.84 -18.61
CA GLU A 1 -25.41 16.51 -18.05
C GLU A 1 -24.61 17.78 -17.84
N TYR A 2 -24.45 18.24 -16.60
CA TYR A 2 -23.64 19.43 -16.31
C TYR A 2 -22.16 19.12 -16.59
N GLY A 3 -21.56 19.78 -17.58
CA GLY A 3 -20.10 19.81 -17.79
C GLY A 3 -19.40 18.50 -18.14
N LYS A 4 -20.10 17.50 -18.71
CA LYS A 4 -19.50 16.22 -19.16
C LYS A 4 -18.67 15.47 -18.09
N GLY A 5 -18.99 15.65 -16.81
CA GLY A 5 -18.30 14.99 -15.69
C GLY A 5 -16.98 15.63 -15.25
N TYR A 6 -16.45 16.63 -15.98
CA TYR A 6 -15.26 17.39 -15.56
C TYR A 6 -15.42 18.04 -14.16
N PRO A 7 -16.56 18.66 -13.81
CA PRO A 7 -16.74 19.22 -12.46
C PRO A 7 -16.61 18.15 -11.37
N THR A 8 -17.24 16.99 -11.57
CA THR A 8 -17.16 15.87 -10.63
C THR A 8 -15.73 15.35 -10.47
N PHE A 9 -14.98 15.27 -11.57
CA PHE A 9 -13.57 14.85 -11.55
C PHE A 9 -12.70 15.79 -10.70
N PHE A 10 -12.73 17.09 -10.96
CA PHE A 10 -11.91 18.05 -10.22
C PHE A 10 -12.33 18.19 -8.76
N ILE A 11 -13.64 18.19 -8.47
CA ILE A 11 -14.14 18.22 -7.08
C ILE A 11 -13.71 16.97 -6.32
N SER A 12 -13.75 15.80 -6.95
CA SER A 12 -13.32 14.55 -6.33
C SER A 12 -11.82 14.54 -6.04
N ILE A 13 -10.98 15.00 -6.99
CA ILE A 13 -9.54 15.12 -6.77
C ILE A 13 -9.23 16.07 -5.61
N LEU A 14 -9.87 17.24 -5.57
CA LEU A 14 -9.68 18.19 -4.48
C LEU A 14 -10.14 17.61 -3.14
N GLY A 15 -11.30 16.96 -3.12
CA GLY A 15 -11.85 16.30 -1.93
C GLY A 15 -10.94 15.20 -1.40
N VAL A 16 -10.41 14.33 -2.27
CA VAL A 16 -9.44 13.29 -1.91
C VAL A 16 -8.14 13.92 -1.40
N GLY A 17 -7.65 15.00 -2.01
CA GLY A 17 -6.46 15.72 -1.56
C GLY A 17 -6.61 16.28 -0.15
N ILE A 18 -7.72 16.99 0.13
CA ILE A 18 -8.02 17.56 1.45
C ILE A 18 -8.18 16.45 2.49
N LEU A 19 -8.95 15.40 2.17
CA LEU A 19 -9.20 14.30 3.09
C LEU A 19 -7.91 13.54 3.43
N THR A 20 -7.04 13.32 2.44
CA THR A 20 -5.76 12.63 2.64
C THR A 20 -4.83 13.45 3.53
N ALA A 21 -4.74 14.77 3.32
CA ALA A 21 -3.97 15.66 4.19
C ALA A 21 -4.50 15.63 5.63
N PHE A 22 -5.81 15.73 5.81
CA PHE A 22 -6.43 15.68 7.13
C PHE A 22 -6.20 14.33 7.84
N ILE A 23 -6.36 13.21 7.14
CA ILE A 23 -6.10 11.87 7.70
C ILE A 23 -4.63 11.73 8.09
N GLY A 24 -3.70 12.25 7.29
CA GLY A 24 -2.27 12.23 7.59
C GLY A 24 -1.95 12.96 8.89
N ASP A 25 -2.46 14.19 9.05
CA ASP A 25 -2.24 15.00 10.25
C ASP A 25 -2.88 14.38 11.49
N VAL A 26 -4.12 13.89 11.37
CA VAL A 26 -4.82 13.23 12.48
C VAL A 26 -4.10 11.94 12.88
N ALA A 27 -3.64 11.14 11.90
CA ALA A 27 -2.90 9.91 12.17
C ALA A 27 -1.58 10.22 12.89
N SER A 28 -0.83 11.23 12.45
CA SER A 28 0.42 11.65 13.11
C SER A 28 0.18 12.11 14.55
N HIS A 29 -0.80 13.00 14.77
CA HIS A 29 -1.15 13.45 16.11
C HIS A 29 -1.65 12.33 17.02
N PHE A 30 -2.49 11.43 16.48
CA PHE A 30 -2.95 10.25 17.19
C PHE A 30 -1.79 9.34 17.57
N GLY A 31 -0.88 9.04 16.64
CA GLY A 31 0.32 8.25 16.90
C GLY A 31 1.15 8.85 18.04
N CYS A 32 1.33 10.16 18.04
CA CYS A 32 2.06 10.88 19.07
C CYS A 32 1.40 10.78 20.46
N THR A 33 0.05 10.84 20.56
CA THR A 33 -0.65 10.73 21.85
C THR A 33 -0.62 9.33 22.45
N ILE A 34 -0.58 8.29 21.62
CA ILE A 34 -0.48 6.89 22.08
C ILE A 34 0.97 6.38 22.15
N GLY A 35 1.96 7.22 21.82
CA GLY A 35 3.38 6.87 21.85
C GLY A 35 3.83 5.95 20.71
N LEU A 36 3.09 5.91 19.60
CA LEU A 36 3.51 5.19 18.39
C LEU A 36 4.50 6.02 17.56
N LYS A 37 5.59 5.37 17.10
CA LYS A 37 6.50 5.97 16.11
C LYS A 37 5.77 6.29 14.81
N ASP A 38 6.09 7.43 14.20
CA ASP A 38 5.49 7.89 12.94
C ASP A 38 5.53 6.83 11.83
N THR A 39 6.65 6.09 11.71
CA THR A 39 6.77 5.00 10.73
C THR A 39 5.70 3.91 10.95
N VAL A 40 5.45 3.52 12.21
CA VAL A 40 4.46 2.49 12.56
C VAL A 40 3.05 2.98 12.26
N THR A 41 2.78 4.24 12.59
CA THR A 41 1.50 4.88 12.29
C THR A 41 1.24 4.97 10.79
N ALA A 42 2.28 5.28 10.00
CA ALA A 42 2.20 5.36 8.55
C ALA A 42 1.90 3.99 7.90
N ILE A 43 2.65 2.93 8.25
CA ILE A 43 2.48 1.59 7.65
C ILE A 43 1.19 0.89 8.09
N ALA A 44 0.65 1.23 9.28
CA ALA A 44 -0.55 0.59 9.81
C ALA A 44 -1.83 1.36 9.49
N PHE A 45 -1.89 2.66 9.81
CA PHE A 45 -3.13 3.43 9.71
C PHE A 45 -3.25 4.17 8.39
N VAL A 46 -2.21 4.90 7.99
CA VAL A 46 -2.26 5.70 6.75
C VAL A 46 -2.33 4.79 5.53
N ALA A 47 -1.46 3.78 5.45
CA ALA A 47 -1.44 2.83 4.34
C ALA A 47 -2.73 2.00 4.23
N LEU A 48 -3.32 1.58 5.37
CA LEU A 48 -4.60 0.88 5.37
C LEU A 48 -5.73 1.81 4.93
N GLY A 49 -5.76 3.05 5.42
CA GLY A 49 -6.79 4.04 5.11
C GLY A 49 -6.89 4.33 3.61
N THR A 50 -5.76 4.39 2.90
CA THR A 50 -5.72 4.59 1.44
C THR A 50 -6.02 3.31 0.67
N SER A 51 -5.55 2.15 1.14
CA SER A 51 -5.66 0.88 0.40
C SER A 51 -7.02 0.18 0.55
N VAL A 52 -7.81 0.49 1.59
CA VAL A 52 -9.14 -0.10 1.80
C VAL A 52 -10.13 0.30 0.68
N PRO A 53 -10.29 1.59 0.32
CA PRO A 53 -11.08 1.99 -0.85
C PRO A 53 -10.63 1.31 -2.15
N ASP A 54 -9.31 1.25 -2.40
CA ASP A 54 -8.74 0.56 -3.58
C ASP A 54 -9.07 -0.93 -3.58
N THR A 55 -9.07 -1.57 -2.41
CA THR A 55 -9.46 -2.98 -2.26
C THR A 55 -10.93 -3.18 -2.61
N PHE A 56 -11.82 -2.28 -2.18
CA PHE A 56 -13.23 -2.34 -2.55
C PHE A 56 -13.45 -2.13 -4.04
N ALA A 57 -12.77 -1.15 -4.65
CA ALA A 57 -12.80 -0.93 -6.09
C ALA A 57 -12.32 -2.16 -6.87
N SER A 58 -11.19 -2.74 -6.46
CA SER A 58 -10.62 -3.95 -7.05
C SER A 58 -11.57 -5.14 -6.92
N LYS A 59 -12.19 -5.32 -5.75
CA LYS A 59 -13.20 -6.36 -5.53
C LYS A 59 -14.41 -6.20 -6.47
N VAL A 60 -14.95 -4.99 -6.59
CA VAL A 60 -16.08 -4.71 -7.47
C VAL A 60 -15.70 -4.98 -8.92
N ALA A 61 -14.52 -4.55 -9.37
CA ALA A 61 -13.99 -4.83 -10.70
C ALA A 61 -13.85 -6.34 -10.95
N ALA A 62 -13.31 -7.11 -9.99
CA ALA A 62 -13.18 -8.56 -10.09
C ALA A 62 -14.54 -9.30 -10.15
N GLN A 63 -15.59 -8.74 -9.56
CA GLN A 63 -16.94 -9.33 -9.59
C GLN A 63 -17.68 -9.04 -10.89
N GLN A 64 -17.34 -7.94 -11.56
CA GLN A 64 -18.00 -7.47 -12.77
C GLN A 64 -17.30 -7.94 -14.05
N ASP A 65 -16.02 -8.32 -13.96
CA ASP A 65 -15.21 -8.78 -15.08
C ASP A 65 -15.10 -10.32 -15.09
N PRO A 66 -15.47 -11.01 -16.19
CA PRO A 66 -15.34 -12.46 -16.32
C PRO A 66 -13.93 -13.02 -16.10
N TYR A 67 -12.88 -12.22 -16.32
CA TYR A 67 -11.48 -12.65 -16.16
C TYR A 67 -10.76 -11.94 -15.01
N ALA A 68 -11.43 -11.00 -14.33
CA ALA A 68 -10.87 -10.14 -13.29
C ALA A 68 -9.60 -9.35 -13.70
N ASP A 69 -9.34 -9.19 -14.99
CA ASP A 69 -8.20 -8.42 -15.52
C ASP A 69 -8.28 -6.95 -15.05
N ALA A 70 -9.49 -6.40 -14.99
CA ALA A 70 -9.74 -5.05 -14.48
C ALA A 70 -9.27 -4.88 -13.02
N SER A 71 -9.42 -5.91 -12.18
CA SER A 71 -8.94 -5.87 -10.79
C SER A 71 -7.41 -5.88 -10.72
N VAL A 72 -6.75 -6.65 -11.57
CA VAL A 72 -5.27 -6.70 -11.63
C VAL A 72 -4.72 -5.36 -12.10
N GLY A 73 -5.36 -4.76 -13.11
CA GLY A 73 -5.04 -3.43 -13.62
C GLY A 73 -5.19 -2.36 -12.53
N ASN A 74 -6.28 -2.40 -11.75
CA ASN A 74 -6.50 -1.45 -10.66
C ASN A 74 -5.42 -1.56 -9.57
N VAL A 75 -5.16 -2.76 -9.05
CA VAL A 75 -4.16 -2.96 -7.99
C VAL A 75 -2.76 -2.56 -8.45
N THR A 76 -2.37 -2.99 -9.66
CA THR A 76 -1.03 -2.69 -10.21
C THR A 76 -0.87 -1.21 -10.54
N GLY A 77 -1.91 -0.61 -11.13
CA GLY A 77 -1.93 0.81 -11.49
C GLY A 77 -1.86 1.73 -10.27
N SER A 78 -2.71 1.50 -9.25
CA SER A 78 -2.70 2.32 -8.03
C SER A 78 -1.36 2.24 -7.30
N ASN A 79 -0.75 1.04 -7.20
CA ASN A 79 0.57 0.88 -6.58
C ASN A 79 1.69 1.55 -7.39
N ALA A 80 1.65 1.46 -8.72
CA ALA A 80 2.59 2.14 -9.58
C ALA A 80 2.50 3.67 -9.42
N VAL A 81 1.29 4.23 -9.36
CA VAL A 81 1.07 5.65 -9.11
C VAL A 81 1.61 6.06 -7.73
N ASN A 82 1.36 5.27 -6.68
CA ASN A 82 1.88 5.57 -5.34
C ASN A 82 3.41 5.64 -5.28
N VAL A 83 4.10 4.71 -5.94
CA VAL A 83 5.57 4.67 -5.94
C VAL A 83 6.15 5.73 -6.89
N PHE A 84 5.73 5.75 -8.15
CA PHE A 84 6.35 6.62 -9.15
C PHE A 84 5.89 8.07 -9.05
N LEU A 85 4.58 8.31 -8.90
CA LEU A 85 4.04 9.66 -8.81
C LEU A 85 4.07 10.16 -7.36
N GLY A 86 3.65 9.34 -6.39
CA GLY A 86 3.64 9.74 -4.98
C GLY A 86 5.03 10.00 -4.43
N ILE A 87 5.89 8.98 -4.40
CA ILE A 87 7.25 9.10 -3.85
C ILE A 87 8.20 9.73 -4.88
N GLY A 88 8.18 9.27 -6.14
CA GLY A 88 9.14 9.68 -7.16
C GLY A 88 9.09 11.17 -7.52
N ILE A 89 7.90 11.76 -7.70
CA ILE A 89 7.77 13.19 -7.99
C ILE A 89 8.17 14.03 -6.77
N ALA A 90 7.69 13.66 -5.57
CA ALA A 90 8.03 14.38 -4.35
C ALA A 90 9.54 14.41 -4.10
N TRP A 91 10.22 13.29 -4.29
CA TRP A 91 11.67 13.19 -4.16
C TRP A 91 12.41 14.00 -5.23
N THR A 92 11.97 13.94 -6.49
CA THR A 92 12.54 14.72 -7.59
C THR A 92 12.41 16.22 -7.35
N MET A 93 11.24 16.69 -6.91
CA MET A 93 11.01 18.10 -6.58
C MET A 93 11.93 18.58 -5.45
N ALA A 94 12.07 17.78 -4.38
CA ALA A 94 12.96 18.09 -3.27
C ALA A 94 14.43 18.14 -3.70
N ALA A 95 14.88 17.19 -4.53
CA ALA A 95 16.23 17.15 -5.06
C ALA A 95 16.56 18.39 -5.91
N ILE A 96 15.66 18.79 -6.82
CA ILE A 96 15.83 19.99 -7.64
C ILE A 96 15.89 21.24 -6.76
N PHE A 97 15.00 21.36 -5.77
CA PHE A 97 14.96 22.52 -4.88
C PHE A 97 16.25 22.68 -4.06
N HIS A 98 16.78 21.58 -3.53
CA HIS A 98 18.05 21.58 -2.80
C HIS A 98 19.24 21.91 -3.71
N ASN A 99 19.27 21.35 -4.93
CA ASN A 99 20.29 21.63 -5.92
C ASN A 99 20.34 23.12 -6.31
N VAL A 100 19.18 23.74 -6.54
CA VAL A 100 19.08 25.18 -6.85
C VAL A 100 19.58 26.05 -5.70
N LYS A 101 19.40 25.61 -4.45
CA LYS A 101 19.91 26.31 -3.26
C LYS A 101 21.39 26.03 -2.95
N GLY A 102 22.05 25.18 -3.74
CA GLY A 102 23.44 24.77 -3.50
C GLY A 102 23.61 23.88 -2.27
N ASN A 103 22.53 23.23 -1.79
CA ASN A 103 22.57 22.31 -0.68
C ASN A 103 22.58 20.87 -1.18
N ASP A 104 23.33 20.00 -0.52
CA ASP A 104 23.23 18.57 -0.76
C ASP A 104 21.91 18.01 -0.20
N PHE A 105 21.34 17.05 -0.92
CA PHE A 105 20.09 16.39 -0.55
C PHE A 105 20.34 14.93 -0.19
N HIS A 106 20.62 14.68 1.08
CA HIS A 106 20.82 13.34 1.63
C HIS A 106 19.58 12.89 2.41
N VAL A 107 19.01 11.76 2.01
CA VAL A 107 17.89 11.13 2.70
C VAL A 107 18.39 9.80 3.28
N LEU A 108 18.31 9.66 4.60
CA LEU A 108 18.66 8.41 5.27
C LEU A 108 17.56 7.37 5.02
N PRO A 109 17.89 6.14 4.59
CA PRO A 109 16.89 5.11 4.32
C PRO A 109 16.21 4.59 5.59
N GLY A 110 16.87 4.70 6.75
CA GLY A 110 16.34 4.24 8.03
C GLY A 110 15.85 2.78 7.95
N ASN A 111 14.66 2.55 8.48
CA ASN A 111 13.94 1.27 8.53
C ASN A 111 13.21 0.89 7.23
N LEU A 112 13.31 1.73 6.18
CA LEU A 112 12.66 1.48 4.89
C LEU A 112 13.23 0.23 4.21
N ALA A 113 14.56 0.06 4.23
CA ALA A 113 15.22 -1.06 3.55
C ALA A 113 14.76 -2.42 4.10
N PHE A 114 14.65 -2.54 5.43
CA PHE A 114 14.13 -3.73 6.09
C PHE A 114 12.66 -3.99 5.71
N SER A 115 11.81 -2.97 5.84
CA SER A 115 10.37 -3.09 5.55
C SER A 115 10.11 -3.47 4.08
N VAL A 116 10.83 -2.86 3.14
CA VAL A 116 10.72 -3.19 1.71
C VAL A 116 11.19 -4.61 1.43
N THR A 117 12.28 -5.06 2.05
CA THR A 117 12.78 -6.42 1.88
C THR A 117 11.76 -7.45 2.38
N LEU A 118 11.20 -7.22 3.58
CA LEU A 118 10.16 -8.06 4.15
C LEU A 118 8.92 -8.11 3.24
N PHE A 119 8.45 -6.94 2.78
CA PHE A 119 7.35 -6.85 1.84
C PHE A 119 7.61 -7.62 0.54
N CYS A 120 8.81 -7.53 -0.04
CA CYS A 120 9.17 -8.27 -1.25
C CYS A 120 9.13 -9.79 -1.03
N VAL A 121 9.64 -10.29 0.10
CA VAL A 121 9.60 -11.71 0.44
C VAL A 121 8.15 -12.19 0.58
N GLU A 122 7.33 -11.45 1.33
CA GLU A 122 5.91 -11.79 1.49
C GLU A 122 5.12 -11.70 0.19
N ALA A 123 5.42 -10.73 -0.67
CA ALA A 123 4.81 -10.60 -1.99
C ALA A 123 5.13 -11.83 -2.86
N LEU A 124 6.37 -12.34 -2.83
CA LEU A 124 6.72 -13.57 -3.54
C LEU A 124 5.95 -14.78 -3.00
N VAL A 125 5.78 -14.89 -1.68
CA VAL A 125 4.96 -15.94 -1.06
C VAL A 125 3.49 -15.82 -1.47
N ALA A 126 2.93 -14.61 -1.46
CA ALA A 126 1.56 -14.34 -1.88
C ALA A 126 1.35 -14.67 -3.37
N ILE A 127 2.28 -14.29 -4.25
CA ILE A 127 2.25 -14.63 -5.68
C ILE A 127 2.35 -16.14 -5.86
N ALA A 128 3.28 -16.82 -5.19
CA ALA A 128 3.43 -18.27 -5.25
C ALA A 128 2.15 -18.99 -4.80
N LEU A 129 1.51 -18.51 -3.73
CA LEU A 129 0.22 -19.02 -3.27
C LEU A 129 -0.88 -18.82 -4.33
N MET A 130 -0.97 -17.63 -4.92
CA MET A 130 -1.97 -17.34 -5.96
C MET A 130 -1.73 -18.19 -7.22
N MET A 131 -0.49 -18.38 -7.63
CA MET A 131 -0.10 -19.27 -8.73
C MET A 131 -0.43 -20.74 -8.42
N ALA A 132 -0.20 -21.18 -7.18
CA ALA A 132 -0.59 -22.52 -6.74
C ALA A 132 -2.11 -22.71 -6.77
N ARG A 133 -2.90 -21.72 -6.34
CA ARG A 133 -4.38 -21.76 -6.44
C ARG A 133 -4.88 -21.77 -7.88
N ARG A 134 -4.13 -21.17 -8.80
CA ARG A 134 -4.41 -21.17 -10.24
C ARG A 134 -4.21 -22.54 -10.88
N HIS A 135 -3.50 -23.46 -10.20
CA HIS A 135 -3.28 -24.81 -10.72
C HIS A 135 -4.62 -25.53 -10.96
N ARG A 136 -4.69 -26.28 -12.08
CA ARG A 136 -5.92 -26.88 -12.62
C ARG A 136 -6.62 -27.85 -11.64
N SER A 137 -5.90 -28.37 -10.66
CA SER A 137 -6.45 -29.23 -9.60
C SER A 137 -7.29 -28.48 -8.55
N ILE A 138 -7.03 -27.19 -8.33
CA ILE A 138 -7.76 -26.35 -7.34
C ILE A 138 -8.83 -25.51 -8.04
N GLY A 139 -8.57 -25.06 -9.26
CA GLY A 139 -9.53 -24.26 -10.05
C GLY A 139 -9.87 -22.91 -9.41
N GLY A 140 -8.88 -22.27 -8.77
CA GLY A 140 -9.06 -21.10 -7.93
C GLY A 140 -9.09 -19.74 -8.63
N GLU A 141 -9.19 -19.67 -9.97
CA GLU A 141 -9.00 -18.43 -10.74
C GLU A 141 -9.97 -17.31 -10.33
N LEU A 142 -11.25 -17.62 -10.07
CA LEU A 142 -12.30 -16.66 -9.68
C LEU A 142 -13.08 -17.13 -8.45
N GLY A 143 -12.40 -17.20 -7.30
CA GLY A 143 -13.03 -17.50 -6.02
C GLY A 143 -13.03 -18.97 -5.64
N GLY A 144 -12.91 -19.91 -6.58
CA GLY A 144 -12.63 -21.34 -6.33
C GLY A 144 -13.49 -22.03 -5.27
N PRO A 145 -13.04 -23.18 -4.74
CA PRO A 145 -13.72 -23.86 -3.63
C PRO A 145 -13.73 -23.00 -2.36
N LYS A 146 -14.87 -22.98 -1.64
CA LYS A 146 -15.06 -22.15 -0.43
C LYS A 146 -13.95 -22.33 0.61
N ILE A 147 -13.52 -23.57 0.86
CA ILE A 147 -12.47 -23.89 1.85
C ILE A 147 -11.13 -23.30 1.40
N SER A 148 -10.72 -23.53 0.15
CA SER A 148 -9.48 -22.98 -0.40
C SER A 148 -9.47 -21.45 -0.37
N LYS A 149 -10.59 -20.82 -0.76
CA LYS A 149 -10.77 -19.37 -0.68
C LYS A 149 -10.57 -18.84 0.73
N ILE A 150 -11.28 -19.39 1.71
CA ILE A 150 -11.21 -18.90 3.10
C ILE A 150 -9.80 -19.12 3.65
N ALA A 151 -9.22 -20.30 3.47
CA ALA A 151 -7.88 -20.61 3.95
C ALA A 151 -6.83 -19.62 3.40
N THR A 152 -6.88 -19.36 2.09
CA THR A 152 -5.93 -18.44 1.43
C THR A 152 -6.16 -16.98 1.82
N THR A 153 -7.41 -16.54 1.99
CA THR A 153 -7.72 -15.21 2.54
C THR A 153 -7.19 -15.04 3.95
N VAL A 154 -7.40 -16.02 4.84
CA VAL A 154 -6.89 -15.98 6.22
C VAL A 154 -5.36 -15.91 6.22
N PHE A 155 -4.70 -16.70 5.37
CA PHE A 155 -3.26 -16.67 5.25
C PHE A 155 -2.71 -15.33 4.73
N LEU A 156 -3.36 -14.72 3.74
CA LEU A 156 -2.97 -13.39 3.23
C LEU A 156 -3.17 -12.29 4.30
N ILE A 157 -4.23 -12.36 5.10
CA ILE A 157 -4.44 -11.46 6.24
C ILE A 157 -3.34 -11.68 7.28
N PHE A 158 -2.97 -12.94 7.54
CA PHE A 158 -1.87 -13.27 8.44
C PHE A 158 -0.55 -12.68 7.94
N LEU A 159 -0.21 -12.79 6.64
CA LEU A 159 0.99 -12.16 6.09
C LEU A 159 0.98 -10.65 6.33
N TRP A 160 -0.15 -9.96 6.08
CA TRP A 160 -0.25 -8.54 6.37
C TRP A 160 -0.04 -8.19 7.86
N ILE A 161 -0.65 -8.95 8.78
CA ILE A 161 -0.43 -8.75 10.22
C ILE A 161 1.04 -9.01 10.58
N PHE A 162 1.63 -10.06 10.01
CA PHE A 162 3.03 -10.41 10.22
C PHE A 162 3.96 -9.30 9.73
N TYR A 163 3.73 -8.76 8.53
CA TYR A 163 4.44 -7.58 8.01
C TYR A 163 4.41 -6.40 8.98
N VAL A 164 3.20 -6.01 9.42
CA VAL A 164 3.04 -4.87 10.33
C VAL A 164 3.74 -5.13 11.66
N LEU A 165 3.58 -6.34 12.22
CA LEU A 165 4.19 -6.70 13.50
C LEU A 165 5.71 -6.68 13.42
N ILE A 166 6.31 -7.37 12.45
CA ILE A 166 7.77 -7.46 12.32
C ILE A 166 8.37 -6.09 11.98
N SER A 167 7.76 -5.32 11.09
CA SER A 167 8.21 -3.96 10.79
C SER A 167 8.10 -3.04 12.01
N THR A 168 7.10 -3.23 12.86
CA THR A 168 6.94 -2.48 14.11
C THR A 168 8.04 -2.87 15.12
N LEU A 169 8.31 -4.16 15.30
CA LEU A 169 9.36 -4.63 16.21
C LEU A 169 10.74 -4.10 15.80
N GLU A 170 11.03 -4.06 14.50
CA GLU A 170 12.26 -3.47 13.97
C GLU A 170 12.28 -1.95 14.21
N ALA A 171 11.16 -1.26 13.95
CA ALA A 171 11.07 0.17 14.18
C ALA A 171 11.35 0.53 15.65
N TYR A 172 10.98 -0.31 16.61
CA TYR A 172 11.30 -0.16 18.04
C TYR A 172 12.66 -0.69 18.46
N LYS A 173 13.48 -1.20 17.53
CA LYS A 173 14.80 -1.81 17.77
C LYS A 173 14.74 -3.02 18.72
N ILE A 174 13.62 -3.75 18.71
CA ILE A 174 13.47 -5.00 19.47
C ILE A 174 14.15 -6.15 18.72
N ILE A 175 14.11 -6.10 17.38
CA ILE A 175 14.83 -7.01 16.49
C ILE A 175 15.90 -6.24 15.71
N PRO A 176 17.03 -6.88 15.35
CA PRO A 176 18.10 -6.24 14.59
C PRO A 176 17.63 -5.89 13.17
N SER A 177 18.08 -4.74 12.67
CA SER A 177 17.86 -4.37 11.28
C SER A 177 18.78 -5.17 10.36
N LEU A 178 18.36 -5.42 9.12
CA LEU A 178 19.22 -6.04 8.10
C LEU A 178 20.36 -5.10 7.64
N ALA A 179 20.33 -3.83 8.07
CA ALA A 179 21.23 -2.77 7.66
C ALA A 179 22.21 -2.30 8.76
N ASP A 180 22.21 -2.94 9.93
CA ASP A 180 23.21 -2.74 11.00
C ASP A 180 24.40 -3.71 10.82
#